data_AF-A0A956VPZ2-F1
#
_entry.id   AF-A0A956VPZ2-F1
#
_cell.length_a   1.000
_cell.length_b   1.000
_cell.length_c   1.000
_cell.angle_alpha   90.00
_cell.angle_beta   90.00
_cell.angle_gamma   90.00
#
_symmetry.space_group_name_H-M   'P 1'
#
loop_
_entity.id
_entity.type
_entity.pdbx_description
1 polymer ?
#
loop_
_entity_poly.entity_id
_entity_poly.type
_entity_poly.pdbx_seq_one_letter_code
_entity_poly.pdbx_strand_id
1 'polypeptide(L)'
;MTSRGYGLADAHGGLLHTAPVTAIGLLVLNDHVLKAMAPGPITGVLSDLAGLAFFPLLLVAFVELFRLALGRFEGPDDHVLVTAVAATAIVFTLVQLHPAATEAYRLGLAAVQQPFHAARTLLEGAPARRVAATPDPLDLIALPALAVPLLVGRASLRSHRRQDAR
;
A
#
# COMPACT_ATOMS: atom_id res chain seq x y z
N MET A 1 11.39 38.69 -0.92
CA MET A 1 11.57 37.51 -0.04
C MET A 1 10.28 37.27 0.71
N THR A 2 9.32 36.62 0.06
CA THR A 2 8.02 36.25 0.63
C THR A 2 8.10 34.80 1.06
N SER A 3 8.12 34.59 2.37
CA SER A 3 7.97 33.29 3.02
C SER A 3 6.63 32.69 2.58
N ARG A 4 6.66 31.74 1.63
CA ARG A 4 5.53 30.84 1.38
C ARG A 4 5.49 29.87 2.56
N GLY A 5 4.65 30.19 3.54
CA GLY A 5 4.21 29.21 4.53
C GLY A 5 3.44 28.14 3.79
N TYR A 6 4.13 27.05 3.44
CA TYR A 6 3.49 25.79 3.05
C TYR A 6 2.72 25.31 4.28
N GLY A 7 1.43 25.67 4.34
CA GLY A 7 0.55 25.20 5.37
C GLY A 7 0.50 23.69 5.31
N LEU A 8 0.61 23.05 6.47
CA LEU A 8 0.45 21.59 6.63
C LEU A 8 -0.78 21.04 5.89
N ALA A 9 -1.78 21.88 5.60
CA ALA A 9 -2.97 21.61 4.79
C ALA A 9 -2.71 21.06 3.37
N ASP A 10 -1.64 21.50 2.68
CA ASP A 10 -1.41 21.15 1.26
C ASP A 10 -0.80 19.75 1.08
N ALA A 11 -0.16 19.20 2.12
CA ALA A 11 0.45 17.86 2.12
C ALA A 11 -0.58 16.71 2.21
N HIS A 12 -1.87 17.02 2.33
CA HIS A 12 -2.91 16.05 2.62
C HIS A 12 -3.68 15.52 1.40
N GLY A 13 -3.41 16.03 0.19
CA GLY A 13 -4.28 15.85 -0.98
C GLY A 13 -4.30 14.46 -1.65
N GLY A 14 -3.40 13.54 -1.26
CA GLY A 14 -3.34 12.18 -1.82
C GLY A 14 -3.79 11.08 -0.86
N LEU A 15 -3.30 11.12 0.39
CA LEU A 15 -3.54 10.10 1.41
C LEU A 15 -4.93 10.16 2.06
N LEU A 16 -5.56 11.35 2.10
CA LEU A 16 -6.90 11.54 2.67
C LEU A 16 -8.04 11.50 1.64
N HIS A 17 -7.76 11.14 0.39
CA HIS A 17 -8.85 10.87 -0.55
C HIS A 17 -9.66 9.67 -0.02
N THR A 18 -10.99 9.71 -0.12
CA THR A 18 -11.88 8.69 0.48
C THR A 18 -11.52 7.27 0.04
N ALA A 19 -10.96 7.11 -1.16
CA ALA A 19 -10.61 5.82 -1.76
C ALA A 19 -9.55 5.02 -0.97
N PRO A 20 -8.33 5.54 -0.69
CA PRO A 20 -7.35 4.82 0.14
C PRO A 20 -7.84 4.56 1.58
N VAL A 21 -8.58 5.50 2.17
CA VAL A 21 -9.18 5.28 3.51
C VAL A 21 -10.24 4.17 3.47
N THR A 22 -11.05 4.12 2.42
CA THR A 22 -12.03 3.04 2.21
C THR A 22 -11.32 1.72 1.95
N ALA A 23 -10.23 1.70 1.18
CA ALA A 23 -9.43 0.50 0.93
C ALA A 23 -8.79 -0.05 2.22
N ILE A 24 -8.24 0.82 3.08
CA ILE A 24 -7.74 0.42 4.40
C ILE A 24 -8.90 -0.08 5.27
N GLY A 25 -10.04 0.63 5.30
CA GLY A 25 -11.21 0.20 6.06
C GLY A 25 -11.72 -1.18 5.63
N LEU A 26 -11.74 -1.43 4.32
CA LEU A 26 -12.13 -2.71 3.73
C LEU A 26 -11.09 -3.80 4.04
N LEU A 27 -9.80 -3.47 4.02
CA LEU A 27 -8.72 -4.37 4.43
C LEU A 27 -8.83 -4.77 5.90
N VAL A 28 -9.02 -3.80 6.80
CA VAL A 28 -9.16 -4.03 8.24
C VAL A 28 -10.39 -4.88 8.53
N LEU A 29 -11.52 -4.55 7.91
CA LEU A 29 -12.77 -5.31 8.07
C LEU A 29 -12.62 -6.74 7.52
N ASN A 30 -11.96 -6.90 6.37
CA ASN A 30 -11.70 -8.21 5.79
C ASN A 30 -10.81 -9.07 6.70
N ASP A 31 -9.72 -8.50 7.20
CA ASP A 31 -8.74 -9.25 7.99
C ASP A 31 -9.23 -9.59 9.40
N HIS A 32 -10.04 -8.73 10.02
CA HIS A 32 -10.45 -8.92 11.42
C HIS A 32 -11.81 -9.59 11.57
N VAL A 33 -12.71 -9.43 10.60
CA VAL A 33 -14.08 -9.95 10.71
C VAL A 33 -14.31 -11.09 9.73
N LEU A 34 -14.08 -10.85 8.44
CA LEU A 34 -14.41 -11.84 7.40
C LEU A 34 -13.50 -13.08 7.47
N LYS A 35 -12.18 -12.90 7.62
CA LYS A 35 -11.25 -14.02 7.79
C LYS A 35 -11.46 -14.78 9.11
N ALA A 36 -11.99 -14.12 10.15
CA ALA A 36 -12.31 -14.76 11.42
C ALA A 36 -13.61 -15.58 11.36
N MET A 37 -14.59 -15.14 10.57
CA MET A 37 -15.90 -15.78 10.46
C MET A 37 -16.00 -16.84 9.35
N ALA A 38 -15.34 -16.62 8.21
CA ALA A 38 -15.41 -17.51 7.05
C ALA A 38 -14.10 -17.47 6.23
N PRO A 39 -13.05 -18.18 6.66
CA PRO A 39 -11.82 -18.29 5.90
C PRO A 39 -12.10 -18.96 4.54
N GLY A 40 -11.73 -18.29 3.44
CA GLY A 40 -11.96 -18.82 2.10
C GLY A 40 -11.30 -18.01 0.98
N PRO A 41 -11.27 -18.54 -0.25
CA PRO A 41 -10.55 -17.94 -1.39
C PRO A 41 -11.02 -16.51 -1.72
N ILE A 42 -12.30 -16.22 -1.51
CA ILE A 42 -12.88 -14.87 -1.70
C ILE A 42 -12.24 -13.84 -0.76
N THR A 43 -11.96 -14.22 0.49
CA THR A 43 -11.30 -13.31 1.47
C THR A 43 -9.82 -13.06 1.13
N GLY A 44 -9.18 -13.97 0.40
CA GLY A 44 -7.85 -13.79 -0.18
C GLY A 44 -7.87 -12.72 -1.26
N VAL A 45 -8.72 -12.91 -2.28
CA VAL A 45 -8.86 -11.96 -3.40
C VAL A 45 -9.26 -10.56 -2.93
N LEU A 46 -10.17 -10.43 -1.95
CA LEU A 46 -10.53 -9.13 -1.39
C LEU A 46 -9.35 -8.41 -0.71
N SER A 47 -8.49 -9.18 -0.04
CA SER A 47 -7.26 -8.66 0.58
C SER A 47 -6.30 -8.15 -0.50
N ASP A 48 -6.15 -8.90 -1.58
CA ASP A 48 -5.27 -8.54 -2.69
C ASP A 48 -5.79 -7.33 -3.46
N LEU A 49 -7.11 -7.24 -3.70
CA LEU A 49 -7.73 -6.06 -4.28
C LEU A 49 -7.47 -4.80 -3.45
N ALA A 50 -7.64 -4.90 -2.12
CA ALA A 50 -7.37 -3.78 -1.22
C ALA A 50 -5.88 -3.43 -1.18
N GLY A 51 -5.00 -4.43 -1.14
CA GLY A 51 -3.56 -4.27 -1.20
C GLY A 51 -3.11 -3.58 -2.49
N LEU A 52 -3.55 -4.04 -3.64
CA LEU A 52 -3.20 -3.48 -4.95
C LEU A 52 -3.80 -2.08 -5.17
N ALA A 53 -4.97 -1.79 -4.60
CA ALA A 53 -5.55 -0.45 -4.64
C ALA A 53 -4.78 0.56 -3.78
N PHE A 54 -4.21 0.12 -2.66
CA PHE A 54 -3.59 0.99 -1.65
C PHE A 54 -2.06 1.07 -1.74
N PHE A 55 -1.38 -0.06 -1.88
CA PHE A 55 0.07 -0.19 -1.75
C PHE A 55 0.87 0.71 -2.71
N PRO A 56 0.47 0.91 -3.98
CA PRO A 56 1.18 1.85 -4.86
C PRO A 56 1.14 3.29 -4.33
N LEU A 57 0.02 3.74 -3.76
CA LEU A 57 -0.09 5.09 -3.19
C LEU A 57 0.77 5.22 -1.92
N LEU A 58 0.82 4.17 -1.11
CA LEU A 58 1.72 4.11 0.04
C LEU A 58 3.18 4.26 -0.39
N LEU A 59 3.59 3.55 -1.45
CA LEU A 59 4.94 3.62 -1.98
C LEU A 59 5.30 5.02 -2.51
N VAL A 60 4.36 5.66 -3.23
CA VAL A 60 4.51 7.07 -3.64
C VAL A 60 4.72 7.98 -2.43
N ALA A 61 3.87 7.85 -1.41
CA ALA A 61 3.97 8.66 -0.18
C ALA A 61 5.32 8.46 0.54
N PHE A 62 5.85 7.24 0.60
CA PHE A 62 7.17 6.98 1.15
C PHE A 62 8.29 7.66 0.35
N VAL A 63 8.24 7.59 -0.98
CA VAL A 63 9.24 8.25 -1.84
C VAL A 63 9.18 9.76 -1.68
N GLU A 64 7.99 10.34 -1.64
CA GLU A 64 7.79 11.78 -1.43
C GLU A 64 8.30 12.23 -0.06
N LEU A 65 7.97 11.49 1.00
CA LEU A 65 8.47 11.76 2.35
C LEU A 65 9.99 11.68 2.42
N PHE A 66 10.60 10.70 1.74
CA PHE A 66 12.05 10.56 1.69
C PHE A 66 12.71 11.69 0.90
N ARG A 67 12.13 12.11 -0.24
CA ARG A 67 12.57 13.29 -1.00
C ARG A 67 12.47 14.56 -0.15
N LEU A 68 11.40 14.70 0.63
CA LEU A 68 11.21 15.83 1.55
C LEU A 68 12.28 15.85 2.65
N ALA A 69 12.55 14.70 3.28
CA ALA A 69 13.60 14.57 4.29
C ALA A 69 15.00 14.92 3.75
N LEU A 70 15.24 14.67 2.46
CA LEU A 70 16.48 15.04 1.76
C LEU A 70 16.48 16.48 1.20
N GLY A 71 15.40 17.25 1.37
CA GLY A 71 15.25 18.60 0.81
C GLY A 71 15.15 18.63 -0.72
N ARG A 72 14.77 17.52 -1.35
CA ARG A 72 14.63 17.34 -2.81
C ARG A 72 13.19 17.15 -3.25
N PHE A 73 12.23 17.61 -2.45
CA PHE A 73 10.82 17.52 -2.79
C PHE A 73 10.45 18.66 -3.74
N GLU A 74 10.16 18.31 -4.98
CA GLU A 74 9.79 19.24 -6.05
C GLU A 74 8.27 19.20 -6.36
N GLY A 75 7.51 18.45 -5.58
CA GLY A 75 6.09 18.22 -5.78
C GLY A 75 5.76 16.79 -6.24
N PRO A 76 4.47 16.51 -6.51
CA PRO A 76 4.02 15.18 -6.89
C PRO A 76 4.39 14.86 -8.34
N ASP A 77 4.81 13.60 -8.58
CA ASP A 77 5.46 13.15 -9.83
C ASP A 77 4.73 11.94 -10.44
N ASP A 78 4.28 12.06 -11.70
CA ASP A 78 3.59 10.98 -12.44
C ASP A 78 4.51 9.77 -12.68
N HIS A 79 5.82 9.99 -12.86
CA HIS A 79 6.78 8.90 -13.05
C HIS A 79 6.93 8.07 -11.78
N VAL A 80 6.89 8.69 -10.61
CA VAL A 80 6.93 7.97 -9.33
C VAL A 80 5.67 7.13 -9.16
N LEU A 81 4.50 7.68 -9.50
CA LEU A 81 3.23 6.96 -9.46
C LEU A 81 3.23 5.73 -10.39
N VAL A 82 3.59 5.92 -11.66
CA VAL A 82 3.62 4.83 -12.64
C VAL A 82 4.64 3.76 -12.24
N THR A 83 5.82 4.18 -11.78
CA THR A 83 6.87 3.26 -11.28
C THR A 83 6.37 2.47 -10.08
N ALA A 84 5.69 3.11 -9.13
CA ALA A 84 5.15 2.44 -7.95
C ALA A 84 4.07 1.40 -8.31
N VAL A 85 3.16 1.75 -9.23
CA VAL A 85 2.14 0.84 -9.74
C VAL A 85 2.76 -0.35 -10.47
N ALA A 86 3.72 -0.09 -11.37
CA ALA A 86 4.40 -1.13 -12.12
C ALA A 86 5.20 -2.07 -11.20
N ALA A 87 5.96 -1.52 -10.25
CA ALA A 87 6.72 -2.29 -9.28
C ALA A 87 5.78 -3.18 -8.43
N THR A 88 4.65 -2.63 -8.00
CA THR A 88 3.64 -3.39 -7.24
C THR A 88 3.08 -4.54 -8.06
N ALA A 89 2.71 -4.30 -9.32
CA ALA A 89 2.20 -5.33 -10.23
C ALA A 89 3.22 -6.47 -10.44
N ILE A 90 4.49 -6.11 -10.67
CA ILE A 90 5.58 -7.06 -10.91
C ILE A 90 5.81 -7.90 -9.66
N VAL A 91 5.98 -7.26 -8.49
CA VAL A 91 6.22 -7.98 -7.23
C VAL A 91 5.06 -8.90 -6.91
N PHE A 92 3.81 -8.42 -6.99
CA PHE A 92 2.62 -9.23 -6.75
C PHE A 92 2.57 -10.45 -7.67
N THR A 93 2.77 -10.25 -8.97
CA THR A 93 2.77 -11.34 -9.97
C THR A 93 3.88 -12.35 -9.69
N LEU A 94 5.08 -11.89 -9.34
CA LEU A 94 6.20 -12.77 -9.00
C LEU A 94 5.91 -13.60 -7.76
N VAL A 95 5.33 -13.00 -6.71
CA VAL A 95 4.98 -13.72 -5.47
C VAL A 95 3.95 -14.82 -5.73
N GLN A 96 3.02 -14.63 -6.68
CA GLN A 96 2.01 -15.65 -6.99
C GLN A 96 2.51 -16.73 -7.93
N LEU A 97 3.47 -16.43 -8.82
CA LEU A 97 3.94 -17.38 -9.84
C LEU A 97 5.24 -18.10 -9.48
N HIS A 98 6.08 -17.53 -8.63
CA HIS A 98 7.43 -18.04 -8.40
C HIS A 98 7.66 -18.42 -6.92
N PRO A 99 7.89 -19.70 -6.58
CA PRO A 99 8.04 -20.16 -5.20
C PRO A 99 9.12 -19.43 -4.40
N ALA A 100 10.25 -19.08 -5.04
CA ALA A 100 11.32 -18.34 -4.36
C ALA A 100 10.91 -16.89 -4.02
N ALA A 101 10.06 -16.27 -4.85
CA ALA A 101 9.54 -14.93 -4.56
C ALA A 101 8.50 -14.99 -3.45
N THR A 102 7.66 -16.03 -3.41
CA THR A 102 6.76 -16.30 -2.30
C THR A 102 7.51 -16.44 -0.98
N GLU A 103 8.61 -17.20 -0.96
CA GLU A 103 9.40 -17.38 0.27
C GLU A 103 10.12 -16.08 0.68
N ALA A 104 10.69 -15.35 -0.28
CA ALA A 104 11.30 -14.04 0.00
C ALA A 104 10.27 -13.06 0.60
N TYR A 105 9.05 -13.02 0.05
CA TYR A 105 7.95 -12.23 0.59
C TYR A 105 7.56 -12.68 2.00
N ARG A 106 7.46 -14.00 2.23
CA ARG A 106 7.16 -14.57 3.56
C ARG A 106 8.20 -14.19 4.60
N LEU A 107 9.49 -14.23 4.25
CA LEU A 107 10.60 -13.83 5.11
C LEU A 107 10.58 -12.33 5.41
N GLY A 108 10.37 -11.50 4.39
CA GLY A 108 10.25 -10.05 4.55
C GLY A 108 9.08 -9.68 5.46
N LEU A 109 7.90 -10.26 5.22
CA LEU A 109 6.72 -10.04 6.04
C LEU A 109 6.94 -10.51 7.49
N ALA A 110 7.57 -11.67 7.67
CA ALA A 110 7.94 -12.16 8.99
C ALA A 110 8.87 -11.18 9.72
N ALA A 111 9.89 -10.63 9.04
CA ALA A 111 10.83 -9.67 9.63
C ALA A 111 10.13 -8.37 10.08
N VAL A 112 9.19 -7.86 9.29
CA VAL A 112 8.39 -6.68 9.65
C VAL A 112 7.46 -6.96 10.83
N GLN A 113 6.90 -8.17 10.91
CA GLN A 113 5.97 -8.56 11.97
C GLN A 113 6.67 -9.00 13.27
N GLN A 114 7.93 -9.44 13.21
CA GLN A 114 8.71 -9.88 14.37
C GLN A 114 8.63 -8.93 15.58
N PRO A 115 8.89 -7.62 15.49
CA PRO A 115 8.86 -6.74 16.65
C PRO A 115 7.48 -6.68 17.32
N PHE A 116 6.41 -6.72 16.54
CA PHE A 116 5.03 -6.73 17.06
C PHE A 116 4.70 -8.08 17.71
N HIS A 117 5.12 -9.18 17.10
CA HIS A 117 4.97 -10.51 17.71
C HIS A 117 5.77 -10.64 19.00
N ALA A 118 7.00 -10.11 19.04
CA ALA A 118 7.85 -10.09 20.22
C ALA A 118 7.22 -9.28 21.37
N ALA A 119 6.66 -8.11 21.06
CA ALA A 119 5.91 -7.31 22.03
C ALA A 119 4.69 -8.07 22.56
N ARG A 120 3.94 -8.74 21.68
CA ARG A 120 2.75 -9.51 22.06
C ARG A 120 3.09 -10.75 22.88
N THR A 121 4.16 -11.49 22.53
CA THR A 121 4.65 -12.61 23.35
C THR A 121 5.05 -12.14 24.75
N LEU A 122 5.64 -10.94 24.86
CA LEU A 122 6.06 -10.37 26.13
C LEU A 122 4.87 -9.93 26.99
N LEU A 123 3.82 -9.39 26.37
CA LEU A 123 2.61 -8.89 27.03
C LEU A 123 1.58 -10.00 27.36
N GLU A 124 1.41 -10.97 26.46
CA GLU A 124 0.29 -11.93 26.50
C GLU A 124 0.76 -13.39 26.62
N GLY A 125 2.06 -13.68 26.55
CA GLY A 125 2.60 -15.05 26.60
C GLY A 125 2.22 -15.93 25.41
N ALA A 126 1.62 -15.37 24.35
CA ALA A 126 1.11 -16.12 23.23
C ALA A 126 2.23 -16.50 22.22
N PRO A 127 2.31 -17.73 21.72
CA PRO A 127 3.38 -18.15 20.81
C PRO A 127 3.32 -17.43 19.45
N ALA A 128 4.50 -17.16 18.88
CA ALA A 128 4.63 -16.57 17.55
C ALA A 128 4.10 -17.53 16.47
N ARG A 129 3.06 -17.12 15.73
CA ARG A 129 2.48 -17.92 14.65
C ARG A 129 3.32 -17.73 13.39
N ARG A 130 3.63 -18.82 12.68
CA ARG A 130 4.32 -18.74 11.38
C ARG A 130 3.42 -18.01 10.37
N VAL A 131 4.01 -17.04 9.69
CA VAL A 131 3.40 -16.40 8.52
C VAL A 131 3.26 -17.46 7.42
N ALA A 132 2.02 -17.75 7.03
CA ALA A 132 1.70 -18.61 5.90
C ALA A 132 1.29 -17.72 4.72
N ALA A 133 2.04 -17.79 3.63
CA ALA A 133 1.66 -17.25 2.34
C ALA A 133 1.46 -18.44 1.40
N THR A 134 0.22 -18.71 1.02
CA THR A 134 -0.11 -19.75 0.05
C THR A 134 -0.35 -19.05 -1.28
N PRO A 135 0.51 -19.28 -2.29
CA PRO A 135 0.32 -18.66 -3.60
C PRO A 135 -0.88 -19.30 -4.31
N ASP A 136 -1.81 -18.48 -4.80
CA ASP A 136 -2.94 -18.90 -5.62
C ASP A 136 -2.94 -18.10 -6.94
N PRO A 137 -2.75 -18.75 -8.11
CA PRO A 137 -2.77 -18.06 -9.41
C PRO A 137 -4.07 -17.31 -9.71
N LEU A 138 -5.20 -17.67 -9.07
CA LEU A 138 -6.46 -16.93 -9.20
C LEU A 138 -6.39 -15.51 -8.64
N ASP A 139 -5.42 -15.23 -7.76
CA ASP A 139 -5.21 -13.90 -7.18
C ASP A 139 -4.79 -12.87 -8.25
N LEU A 140 -4.32 -13.29 -9.42
CA LEU A 140 -4.05 -12.40 -10.56
C LEU A 140 -5.29 -11.66 -11.06
N ILE A 141 -6.49 -12.16 -10.75
CA ILE A 141 -7.76 -11.45 -11.00
C ILE A 141 -7.83 -10.13 -10.21
N ALA A 142 -7.01 -9.95 -9.18
CA ALA A 142 -6.94 -8.70 -8.42
C ALA A 142 -6.14 -7.58 -9.12
N LEU A 143 -5.31 -7.88 -10.14
CA LEU A 143 -4.49 -6.89 -10.87
C LEU A 143 -5.25 -5.66 -11.40
N PRO A 144 -6.50 -5.76 -11.91
CA PRO A 144 -7.28 -4.60 -12.31
C PRO A 144 -7.48 -3.55 -11.20
N ALA A 145 -7.37 -3.91 -9.92
CA ALA A 145 -7.43 -2.94 -8.82
C ALA A 145 -6.34 -1.88 -8.88
N LEU A 146 -5.22 -2.13 -9.57
CA LEU A 146 -4.17 -1.14 -9.84
C LEU A 146 -4.66 0.06 -10.67
N ALA A 147 -5.84 -0.02 -11.30
CA ALA A 147 -6.47 1.14 -11.91
C ALA A 147 -6.82 2.23 -10.87
N VAL A 148 -7.18 1.84 -9.65
CA VAL A 148 -7.54 2.76 -8.56
C VAL A 148 -6.40 3.74 -8.24
N PRO A 149 -5.18 3.29 -7.90
CA PRO A 149 -4.08 4.20 -7.58
C PRO A 149 -3.69 5.07 -8.77
N LEU A 150 -3.78 4.58 -10.01
CA LEU A 150 -3.54 5.39 -11.21
C LEU A 150 -4.55 6.51 -11.37
N LEU A 151 -5.85 6.22 -11.19
CA LEU A 151 -6.92 7.21 -11.34
C LEU A 151 -6.85 8.27 -10.22
N VAL A 152 -6.69 7.83 -8.98
CA VAL A 152 -6.61 8.72 -7.81
C VAL A 152 -5.34 9.56 -7.87
N GLY A 153 -4.17 8.95 -8.08
CA GLY A 153 -2.91 9.68 -8.14
C GLY A 153 -2.86 10.70 -9.27
N ARG A 154 -3.37 10.36 -10.46
CA ARG A 154 -3.47 11.31 -11.59
C ARG A 154 -4.47 12.43 -11.34
N ALA A 155 -5.58 12.17 -10.64
CA ALA A 155 -6.51 13.23 -10.26
C ALA A 155 -5.84 14.24 -9.33
N SER A 156 -5.08 13.77 -8.32
CA SER A 156 -4.32 14.62 -7.40
C SER A 156 -3.20 15.40 -8.09
N LEU A 157 -2.51 14.81 -9.08
CA LEU A 157 -1.51 15.51 -9.90
C LEU A 157 -2.14 16.66 -10.72
N ARG A 158 -3.34 16.44 -11.27
CA ARG A 158 -4.05 17.45 -12.06
C ARG A 158 -4.53 18.62 -11.21
N SER A 159 -4.95 18.38 -9.96
CA SER A 159 -5.35 19.46 -9.06
C SER A 159 -4.18 20.35 -8.66
N HIS A 160 -3.00 19.77 -8.39
CA HIS A 160 -1.79 20.53 -8.06
C HIS A 160 -1.34 21.45 -9.21
N ARG A 161 -1.23 20.92 -10.43
CA ARG A 161 -0.84 21.74 -11.60
C ARG A 161 -1.78 22.92 -11.86
N ARG A 162 -3.06 22.80 -11.51
CA ARG A 162 -4.05 23.89 -11.64
C ARG A 162 -3.85 24.98 -10.59
N GLN A 163 -3.29 24.65 -9.43
CA GLN A 163 -2.98 25.62 -8.38
C GLN A 163 -1.70 26.39 -8.70
N ASP A 164 -0.67 25.73 -9.23
CA ASP A 164 0.59 26.38 -9.63
C ASP A 164 0.45 27.38 -10.78
N ALA A 165 -0.60 27.21 -11.61
CA ALA A 165 -0.89 28.09 -12.74
C ALA A 165 -1.69 29.35 -12.36
N ARG A 166 -2.07 29.53 -11.09
CA ARG A 166 -2.81 30.69 -10.57
C ARG A 166 -1.90 31.60 -9.76
#